data_AF-A0A937WRZ0-F1
#
_entry.id   AF-A0A937WRZ0-F1
#
_cell.length_a   1.000
_cell.length_b   1.000
_cell.length_c   1.000
_cell.angle_alpha   90.00
_cell.angle_beta   90.00
_cell.angle_gamma   90.00
#
_symmetry.space_group_name_H-M   'P 1'
#
loop_
_entity.id
_entity.type
_entity.pdbx_description
1 polymer ?
#
loop_
_entity_poly.entity_id
_entity_poly.type
_entity_poly.pdbx_seq_one_letter_code
_entity_poly.pdbx_strand_id
1 'polypeptide(L)'
;MSETARIVDPLGKLYNCPPLVGREEFSIGDVWNGLNYKFSEFMTLDVWRNDQCLDCTYVPMCGSVCRYEAHLKTGDIYAPDCEKEFFERTTPEMIKFEYDAAQQSLRADGPEFENGSFSE
;
A
#
# COMPACT_ATOMS: atom_id res chain seq x y z
N MET A 1 7.25 4.49 1.61
CA MET A 1 8.16 5.26 0.73
C MET A 1 8.17 6.69 1.22
N SER A 2 9.34 7.31 1.38
CA SER A 2 9.44 8.72 1.77
C SER A 2 8.73 9.58 0.74
N GLU A 3 7.80 10.42 1.19
CA GLU A 3 7.02 11.41 0.42
C GLU A 3 7.87 12.48 -0.30
N THR A 4 9.20 12.38 -0.17
CA THR A 4 10.19 13.28 -0.76
C THR A 4 11.06 12.63 -1.83
N ALA A 5 10.87 11.33 -2.11
CA ALA A 5 11.65 10.61 -3.11
C ALA A 5 11.31 11.15 -4.51
N ARG A 6 12.33 11.66 -5.21
CA ARG A 6 12.21 12.25 -6.54
C ARG A 6 13.17 11.56 -7.49
N ILE A 7 12.69 11.27 -8.68
CA ILE A 7 13.45 10.61 -9.74
C ILE A 7 13.73 11.65 -10.81
N VAL A 8 14.97 11.71 -11.25
CA VAL A 8 15.44 12.63 -12.29
C VAL A 8 15.68 11.77 -13.54
N ASP A 9 15.02 12.11 -14.65
CA ASP A 9 15.31 11.46 -15.93
C ASP A 9 16.57 12.06 -16.61
N PRO A 10 17.11 11.46 -17.68
CA PRO A 10 18.29 11.99 -18.36
C PRO A 10 18.12 13.39 -18.96
N LEU A 11 16.88 13.84 -19.14
CA LEU A 11 16.55 15.19 -19.61
C LEU A 11 16.28 16.14 -18.46
N GLY A 12 16.61 15.77 -17.21
CA GLY A 12 16.46 16.60 -16.02
C GLY A 12 15.01 16.81 -15.57
N LYS A 13 14.04 16.06 -16.10
CA LYS A 13 12.65 16.10 -15.62
C LYS A 13 12.52 15.33 -14.31
N LEU A 14 11.67 15.83 -13.44
CA LEU A 14 11.38 15.26 -12.13
C LEU A 14 10.10 14.44 -12.15
N TYR A 15 10.10 13.30 -11.43
CA TYR A 15 8.95 12.42 -11.25
C TYR A 15 8.86 11.93 -9.78
N ASN A 16 7.63 11.70 -9.30
CA ASN A 16 7.38 11.17 -7.95
C ASN A 16 7.37 9.61 -7.90
N CYS A 17 7.27 8.94 -9.05
CA CYS A 17 7.07 7.49 -9.12
C CYS A 17 7.91 6.89 -10.27
N PRO A 18 8.73 5.85 -10.04
CA PRO A 18 9.60 5.29 -11.09
C PRO A 18 8.86 4.81 -12.34
N PRO A 19 7.72 4.10 -12.24
CA PRO A 19 6.94 3.68 -13.41
C PRO A 19 6.41 4.82 -14.29
N LEU A 20 6.38 6.06 -13.80
CA LEU A 20 5.88 7.22 -14.55
C LEU A 20 6.99 7.97 -15.30
N VAL A 21 8.26 7.58 -15.14
CA VAL A 21 9.39 8.25 -15.80
C VAL A 21 9.28 8.13 -17.33
N GLY A 22 9.50 9.25 -18.02
CA GLY A 22 9.42 9.34 -19.49
C GLY A 22 8.03 9.68 -20.02
N ARG A 23 7.02 9.80 -19.16
CA ARG A 23 5.67 10.28 -19.49
C ARG A 23 5.53 11.73 -19.07
N GLU A 24 5.72 12.65 -20.03
CA GLU A 24 5.83 14.08 -19.75
C GLU A 24 4.61 14.66 -19.03
N GLU A 25 3.42 14.08 -19.23
CA GLU A 25 2.17 14.43 -18.54
C GLU A 25 2.22 14.22 -17.02
N PHE A 26 3.14 13.39 -16.52
CA PHE A 26 3.34 13.11 -15.09
C PHE A 26 4.59 13.76 -14.52
N SER A 27 5.28 14.61 -15.30
CA SER A 27 6.42 15.37 -14.80
C SER A 27 6.00 16.39 -13.73
N ILE A 28 6.62 16.29 -12.56
CA ILE A 28 6.37 17.19 -11.41
C ILE A 28 7.29 18.42 -11.40
N GLY A 29 8.07 18.63 -12.46
CA GLY A 29 9.03 19.73 -12.57
C GLY A 29 10.30 19.32 -13.31
N ASP A 30 11.32 20.15 -13.18
CA ASP A 30 12.64 19.88 -13.74
C ASP A 30 13.75 20.45 -12.82
N VAL A 31 14.99 20.01 -13.03
CA VAL A 31 16.12 20.40 -12.18
C VAL A 31 16.54 21.86 -12.33
N TRP A 32 16.06 22.57 -13.36
CA TRP A 32 16.43 23.96 -13.62
C TRP A 32 15.42 24.95 -13.02
N ASN A 33 14.12 24.63 -13.12
CA ASN A 33 13.01 25.48 -12.69
C ASN A 33 12.38 25.01 -11.37
N GLY A 34 12.73 23.81 -10.90
CA GLY A 34 12.18 23.22 -9.69
C GLY A 34 10.83 22.54 -9.91
N LEU A 35 10.04 22.43 -8.84
CA LEU A 35 8.76 21.73 -8.83
C LEU A 35 7.64 22.58 -9.42
N ASN A 36 6.73 21.94 -10.15
CA ASN A 36 5.52 22.55 -10.69
C ASN A 36 4.28 22.14 -9.85
N TYR A 37 3.09 22.59 -10.27
CA TYR A 37 1.83 22.31 -9.56
C TYR A 37 1.47 20.82 -9.49
N LYS A 38 1.97 19.98 -10.40
CA LYS A 38 1.72 18.52 -10.37
C LYS A 38 2.37 17.88 -9.16
N PHE A 39 3.44 18.46 -8.61
CA PHE A 39 4.00 17.97 -7.35
C PHE A 39 2.94 18.01 -6.23
N SER A 40 2.33 19.17 -6.00
CA SER A 40 1.27 19.30 -4.99
C SER A 40 0.10 18.38 -5.30
N GLU A 41 -0.30 18.27 -6.57
CA GLU A 41 -1.38 17.39 -7.00
C GLU A 41 -1.15 15.93 -6.64
N PHE A 42 0.06 15.39 -6.91
CA PHE A 42 0.43 14.03 -6.52
C PHE A 42 0.49 13.84 -4.99
N MET A 43 0.90 14.87 -4.25
CA MET A 43 1.04 14.81 -2.79
C MET A 43 -0.29 14.90 -2.04
N THR A 44 -1.29 15.57 -2.61
CA THR A 44 -2.60 15.77 -1.96
C THR A 44 -3.69 14.89 -2.56
N LEU A 45 -3.31 13.82 -3.25
CA LEU A 45 -4.22 12.97 -4.02
C LEU A 45 -4.87 11.93 -3.11
N ASP A 46 -5.88 12.37 -2.36
CA ASP A 46 -6.66 11.57 -1.42
C ASP A 46 -7.82 10.82 -2.11
N VAL A 47 -7.52 9.91 -3.05
CA VAL A 47 -8.57 9.16 -3.80
C VAL A 47 -9.53 8.37 -2.91
N TRP A 48 -9.08 8.05 -1.69
CA TRP A 48 -9.84 7.28 -0.70
C TRP A 48 -10.92 8.13 0.00
N ARG A 49 -10.93 9.46 -0.16
CA ARG A 49 -11.95 10.35 0.43
C ARG A 49 -13.23 10.37 -0.41
N ASN A 50 -13.87 9.21 -0.53
CA ASN A 50 -15.18 9.04 -1.16
C ASN A 50 -16.06 8.13 -0.29
N ASP A 51 -17.37 8.19 -0.45
CA ASP A 51 -18.33 7.47 0.40
C ASP A 51 -18.08 5.95 0.42
N GLN A 52 -17.77 5.35 -0.73
CA GLN A 52 -17.48 3.91 -0.84
C GLN A 52 -16.26 3.50 -0.01
N CYS A 53 -15.20 4.32 -0.03
CA CYS A 53 -13.98 4.06 0.73
C CYS A 53 -14.18 4.36 2.22
N LEU A 54 -14.88 5.44 2.58
CA LEU A 54 -15.12 5.80 3.99
C LEU A 54 -15.89 4.70 4.75
N ASP A 55 -16.77 3.97 4.06
CA ASP A 55 -17.49 2.82 4.61
C ASP A 55 -16.72 1.47 4.50
N CYS A 56 -15.48 1.48 4.00
CA CYS A 56 -14.70 0.27 3.76
C CYS A 56 -13.71 -0.04 4.89
N THR A 57 -13.85 -1.23 5.51
CA THR A 57 -12.96 -1.72 6.58
C THR A 57 -11.50 -1.87 6.14
N TYR A 58 -11.22 -1.98 4.84
CA TYR A 58 -9.89 -2.21 4.30
C TYR A 58 -9.08 -0.94 4.02
N VAL A 59 -9.64 0.28 4.20
CA VAL A 59 -8.90 1.54 3.95
C VAL A 59 -7.55 1.62 4.66
N PRO A 60 -7.38 1.21 5.94
CA PRO A 60 -6.07 1.31 6.59
C PRO A 60 -4.98 0.47 5.92
N MET A 61 -5.36 -0.61 5.22
CA MET A 61 -4.43 -1.46 4.48
C MET A 61 -4.34 -1.06 2.99
N CYS A 62 -5.43 -0.54 2.42
CA CYS A 62 -5.55 -0.17 1.01
C CYS A 62 -5.07 1.27 0.71
N GLY A 63 -5.06 2.17 1.70
CA GLY A 63 -4.93 3.63 1.52
C GLY A 63 -3.63 4.15 0.86
N SER A 64 -2.70 3.27 0.53
CA SER A 64 -1.45 3.53 -0.19
C SER A 64 -1.41 2.88 -1.60
N VAL A 65 -2.57 2.80 -2.27
CA VAL A 65 -2.68 2.22 -3.62
C VAL A 65 -1.77 2.88 -4.65
N CYS A 66 -1.23 2.04 -5.53
CA CYS A 66 -0.29 2.41 -6.59
C CYS A 66 -1.00 3.26 -7.66
N ARG A 67 -0.58 4.52 -7.82
CA ARG A 67 -1.13 5.43 -8.85
C ARG A 67 -0.84 4.96 -10.28
N TYR A 68 0.29 4.26 -10.46
CA TYR A 68 0.62 3.69 -11.75
C TYR A 68 -0.36 2.57 -12.14
N GLU A 69 -0.76 1.73 -11.17
CA GLU A 69 -1.71 0.65 -11.40
C GLU A 69 -3.11 1.21 -11.72
N ALA A 70 -3.56 2.24 -10.99
CA ALA A 70 -4.79 2.99 -11.30
C ALA A 70 -4.80 3.47 -12.76
N HIS A 71 -3.68 4.06 -13.21
CA HIS A 71 -3.52 4.52 -14.58
C HIS A 71 -3.49 3.38 -15.60
N LEU A 72 -2.87 2.24 -15.29
CA LEU A 72 -2.89 1.07 -16.18
C LEU A 72 -4.30 0.51 -16.38
N LYS A 73 -5.09 0.43 -15.30
CA LYS A 73 -6.43 -0.16 -15.34
C LYS A 73 -7.49 0.76 -15.91
N THR A 74 -7.41 2.05 -15.58
CA THR A 74 -8.48 3.02 -15.86
C THR A 74 -8.08 4.12 -16.83
N GLY A 75 -6.77 4.27 -17.10
CA GLY A 75 -6.23 5.44 -17.78
C GLY A 75 -6.10 6.68 -16.88
N ASP A 76 -6.55 6.62 -15.63
CA ASP A 76 -6.69 7.75 -14.74
C ASP A 76 -5.94 7.53 -13.41
N ILE A 77 -4.97 8.40 -13.10
CA ILE A 77 -4.24 8.38 -11.82
C ILE A 77 -5.08 8.86 -10.63
N TYR A 78 -6.19 9.56 -10.90
CA TYR A 78 -7.12 10.07 -9.89
C TYR A 78 -8.22 9.06 -9.55
N ALA A 79 -8.34 7.98 -10.31
CA ALA A 79 -9.25 6.90 -10.01
C ALA A 79 -8.75 6.06 -8.82
N PRO A 80 -9.66 5.54 -7.97
CA PRO A 80 -9.30 4.56 -6.97
C PRO A 80 -8.95 3.22 -7.64
N ASP A 81 -7.76 2.69 -7.34
CA ASP A 81 -7.39 1.30 -7.67
C ASP A 81 -7.92 0.34 -6.60
N CYS A 82 -9.23 0.07 -6.62
CA CYS A 82 -9.89 -0.68 -5.56
C CYS A 82 -9.59 -2.19 -5.64
N GLU A 83 -8.92 -2.72 -4.62
CA GLU A 83 -8.59 -4.15 -4.46
C GLU A 83 -9.40 -4.82 -3.35
N LYS A 84 -10.62 -4.32 -3.07
CA LYS A 84 -11.46 -4.81 -1.96
C LYS A 84 -11.69 -6.32 -2.04
N GLU A 85 -12.02 -6.85 -3.21
CA GLU A 85 -12.27 -8.29 -3.41
C GLU A 85 -11.04 -9.14 -3.08
N PHE A 86 -9.84 -8.66 -3.42
CA PHE A 86 -8.59 -9.32 -3.06
C PHE A 86 -8.42 -9.39 -1.54
N PHE A 87 -8.65 -8.28 -0.83
CA PHE A 87 -8.54 -8.25 0.63
C PHE A 87 -9.62 -9.10 1.31
N GLU A 88 -10.86 -9.07 0.83
CA GLU A 88 -11.95 -9.91 1.37
C GLU A 88 -11.61 -11.40 1.29
N ARG A 89 -10.96 -11.82 0.19
CA ARG A 89 -10.57 -13.22 0.01
C ARG A 89 -9.32 -13.60 0.80
N THR A 90 -8.33 -12.73 0.89
CA THR A 90 -6.99 -13.09 1.38
C THR A 90 -6.76 -12.74 2.84
N THR A 91 -7.32 -11.63 3.33
CA THR A 91 -7.11 -11.18 4.71
C THR A 91 -7.53 -12.21 5.76
N PRO A 92 -8.69 -12.88 5.67
CA PRO A 92 -9.07 -13.90 6.65
C PRO A 92 -8.08 -15.07 6.70
N GLU A 93 -7.61 -15.52 5.54
CA GLU A 93 -6.66 -16.63 5.43
C GLU A 93 -5.28 -16.23 5.99
N MET A 94 -4.83 -15.00 5.72
CA MET A 94 -3.58 -14.48 6.30
C MET A 94 -3.68 -14.40 7.82
N ILE A 95 -4.79 -13.88 8.36
CA ILE A 95 -5.00 -13.80 9.82
C ILE A 95 -4.99 -15.21 10.43
N LYS A 96 -5.68 -16.17 9.81
CA LYS A 96 -5.72 -17.56 10.27
C LYS A 96 -4.32 -18.18 10.27
N PHE A 97 -3.56 -17.98 9.20
CA PHE A 97 -2.20 -18.48 9.07
C PHE A 97 -1.29 -17.94 10.19
N GLU A 98 -1.31 -16.63 10.41
CA GLU A 98 -0.52 -15.98 11.47
C GLU A 98 -0.96 -16.44 12.88
N TYR A 99 -2.27 -16.59 13.08
CA TYR A 99 -2.82 -17.09 14.35
C TYR A 99 -2.35 -18.52 14.64
N ASP A 100 -2.44 -19.42 13.66
CA ASP A 100 -2.02 -20.82 13.82
C ASP A 100 -0.50 -20.92 14.06
N ALA A 101 0.29 -20.12 13.35
CA ALA A 101 1.74 -20.03 13.55
C ALA A 101 2.09 -19.53 14.97
N ALA A 102 1.39 -18.50 15.46
CA ALA A 102 1.57 -17.99 16.82
C ALA A 102 1.14 -19.00 17.90
N GLN A 103 0.08 -19.79 17.66
CA GLN A 103 -0.31 -20.86 18.58
C GLN A 103 0.72 -21.98 18.61
N GLN A 104 1.34 -22.30 17.48
CA GLN A 104 2.37 -23.34 17.41
C GLN A 104 3.65 -22.92 18.13
N SER A 105 4.08 -21.66 18.00
CA SER A 105 5.24 -21.15 18.75
C SER A 105 4.98 -21.15 20.26
N LEU A 106 3.81 -20.70 20.71
CA LEU A 106 3.41 -20.76 22.12
C LEU A 106 3.38 -22.18 22.69
N ARG A 107 3.03 -23.19 21.87
CA ARG A 107 3.06 -24.60 22.27
C ARG A 107 4.47 -25.19 22.30
N ALA A 108 5.36 -24.74 21.43
CA ALA A 108 6.75 -25.17 21.39
C ALA A 108 7.58 -24.58 22.53
N ASP A 109 7.28 -23.35 22.94
CA ASP A 109 7.94 -22.64 24.04
C ASP A 109 7.22 -22.81 25.40
N GLY A 110 6.08 -23.51 25.41
CA GLY A 110 5.34 -23.83 26.63
C GLY A 110 6.03 -24.94 27.43
N PRO A 111 5.97 -24.92 28.77
CA PRO A 111 6.55 -25.99 29.57
C PRO A 111 5.90 -27.33 29.20
N GLU A 112 6.71 -28.36 28.98
CA GLU A 112 6.24 -29.76 28.94
C GLU A 112 5.57 -30.05 30.29
N PHE A 113 4.24 -30.03 30.31
CA PHE A 113 3.51 -30.64 31.41
C PHE A 113 3.70 -32.15 31.26
N GLU A 114 4.79 -32.66 31.85
CA GLU A 114 4.93 -34.07 32.14
C GLU A 114 3.69 -34.51 32.91
N ASN A 115 3.12 -35.64 32.50
CA ASN A 115 1.93 -36.25 33.06
C ASN A 115 2.15 -36.58 34.55
N GLY A 116 1.99 -35.57 35.42
CA GLY A 116 1.90 -35.72 36.85
C GLY A 116 0.56 -36.34 37.17
N SER A 117 0.58 -37.65 37.40
CA SER A 117 -0.50 -38.40 38.03
C SER A 117 -1.08 -37.59 39.20
N PHE A 118 -2.35 -37.19 39.08
CA PHE A 118 -3.09 -36.68 40.21
C PHE A 118 -3.47 -37.87 41.08
N SER A 119 -2.61 -38.18 42.06
CA SER A 119 -2.92 -39.11 43.13
C SER A 119 -3.48 -38.34 44.34
N GLU A 120 -4.71 -38.75 44.67
CA GLU A 120 -5.53 -38.50 45.88
C GLU A 120 -6.30 -37.17 45.98
#